data_AF-A0A506QP14-F1
#
_entry.id   AF-A0A506QP14-F1
#
_cell.length_a   1.000
_cell.length_b   1.000
_cell.length_c   1.000
_cell.angle_alpha   90.00
_cell.angle_beta   90.00
_cell.angle_gamma   90.00
#
_symmetry.space_group_name_H-M   'P 1'
#
loop_
_entity.id
_entity.type
_entity.pdbx_description
1 polymer ?
#
loop_
_entity_poly.entity_id
_entity_poly.type
_entity_poly.pdbx_seq_one_letter_code
_entity_poly.pdbx_strand_id
1 'polypeptide(L)'
;MALECAQKEDLIRRLSNTSEVSFVFGSALTGRRGEVGILEPDGVVSFIKNKMYEEGYQEPFDNYMDSDSEAIPYQLAFEFVSKNYGADGIQNIINEIVSLNIDPSTGKQKIPNSVKDFVTAIKEGKLKVKYIITTNFDTLIEDALSLEKIPYNSISIVSDSTINENANDELTIVHIHGVWTKGDTMHTRNQLNQRRVKI
;
A
#
# COMPACT_ATOMS: atom_id res chain seq x y z
N MET A 1 -23.68 -3.22 -13.81
CA MET A 1 -22.99 -2.61 -14.96
C MET A 1 -21.73 -3.45 -15.17
N ALA A 2 -21.71 -4.33 -16.17
CA ALA A 2 -20.50 -5.12 -16.45
C ALA A 2 -19.45 -4.14 -16.99
N LEU A 3 -18.30 -4.01 -16.33
CA LEU A 3 -17.22 -3.20 -16.86
C LEU A 3 -16.83 -3.74 -18.24
N GLU A 4 -16.84 -2.88 -19.25
CA GLU A 4 -16.39 -3.13 -20.62
C GLU A 4 -14.86 -3.34 -20.68
N CYS A 5 -14.34 -4.32 -19.92
CA CYS A 5 -12.96 -4.81 -19.90
C CYS A 5 -12.84 -6.09 -19.03
N ALA A 6 -13.93 -6.83 -18.79
CA ALA A 6 -13.91 -8.01 -17.90
C ALA A 6 -13.03 -9.17 -18.42
N GLN A 7 -12.72 -9.20 -19.72
CA GLN A 7 -11.87 -10.21 -20.35
C GLN A 7 -10.44 -9.68 -20.54
N LYS A 8 -9.46 -10.54 -20.30
CA LYS A 8 -8.03 -10.23 -20.35
C LYS A 8 -7.60 -9.65 -21.69
N GLU A 9 -8.11 -10.19 -22.78
CA GLU A 9 -7.73 -9.83 -24.15
C GLU A 9 -8.17 -8.40 -24.48
N ASP A 10 -9.33 -7.97 -24.00
CA ASP A 10 -9.83 -6.61 -24.19
C ASP A 10 -8.98 -5.59 -23.43
N LEU A 11 -8.55 -5.93 -22.22
CA LEU A 11 -7.63 -5.10 -21.44
C LEU A 11 -6.29 -4.95 -22.15
N ILE A 12 -5.69 -6.05 -22.61
CA ILE A 12 -4.42 -6.01 -23.35
C ILE A 12 -4.55 -5.14 -24.60
N ARG A 13 -5.60 -5.35 -25.41
CA ARG A 13 -5.84 -4.55 -26.61
C ARG A 13 -5.98 -3.07 -26.27
N ARG A 14 -6.68 -2.73 -25.19
CA ARG A 14 -6.83 -1.34 -24.77
C ARG A 14 -5.50 -0.72 -24.35
N LEU A 15 -4.71 -1.43 -23.53
CA LEU A 15 -3.39 -0.98 -23.11
C LEU A 15 -2.46 -0.75 -24.30
N SER A 16 -2.44 -1.66 -25.29
CA SER A 16 -1.61 -1.52 -26.49
C SER A 16 -2.01 -0.35 -27.41
N ASN A 17 -3.27 0.09 -27.35
CA ASN A 17 -3.77 1.22 -28.14
C ASN A 17 -3.82 2.54 -27.35
N THR A 18 -3.37 2.53 -26.09
CA THR A 18 -3.36 3.73 -25.26
C THR A 18 -1.95 4.31 -25.26
N SER A 19 -1.82 5.59 -25.60
CA SER A 19 -0.52 6.27 -25.62
C SER A 19 0.10 6.41 -24.25
N GLU A 20 -0.71 6.54 -23.19
CA GLU A 20 -0.28 6.75 -21.82
C GLU A 20 -1.33 6.26 -20.81
N VAL A 21 -0.90 5.55 -19.78
CA VAL A 21 -1.80 4.86 -18.84
C VAL A 21 -1.52 5.31 -17.40
N SER A 22 -2.58 5.39 -16.61
CA SER A 22 -2.50 5.53 -15.15
C SER A 22 -3.07 4.29 -14.49
N PHE A 23 -2.41 3.78 -13.45
CA PHE A 23 -2.83 2.62 -12.69
C PHE A 23 -3.28 3.01 -11.29
N VAL A 24 -4.29 2.31 -10.78
CA VAL A 24 -4.66 2.34 -9.37
C VAL A 24 -4.39 0.95 -8.80
N PHE A 25 -3.50 0.87 -7.82
CA PHE A 25 -3.14 -0.38 -7.17
C PHE A 25 -3.52 -0.38 -5.69
N GLY A 26 -4.05 -1.53 -5.25
CA GLY A 26 -4.22 -1.84 -3.84
C GLY A 26 -3.19 -2.88 -3.37
N SER A 27 -3.42 -3.40 -2.17
CA SER A 27 -2.49 -4.32 -1.49
C SER A 27 -2.23 -5.61 -2.27
N ALA A 28 -3.15 -6.02 -3.15
CA ALA A 28 -3.02 -7.25 -3.93
C ALA A 28 -1.78 -7.24 -4.86
N LEU A 29 -1.34 -6.07 -5.35
CA LEU A 29 -0.18 -5.99 -6.24
C LEU A 29 1.11 -6.40 -5.51
N THR A 30 1.27 -5.92 -4.27
CA THR A 30 2.44 -6.15 -3.42
C THR A 30 2.22 -7.26 -2.39
N GLY A 31 1.05 -7.91 -2.45
CA GLY A 31 0.55 -8.88 -1.49
C GLY A 31 1.47 -10.09 -1.33
N ARG A 32 1.62 -10.53 -0.08
CA ARG A 32 2.56 -11.57 0.29
C ARG A 32 2.17 -12.91 -0.32
N ARG A 33 3.15 -13.58 -0.94
CA ARG A 33 3.06 -14.96 -1.42
C ARG A 33 4.28 -15.72 -0.88
N GLY A 34 4.03 -16.67 0.02
CA GLY A 34 5.08 -17.29 0.82
C GLY A 34 5.77 -16.25 1.70
N GLU A 35 7.07 -16.03 1.48
CA GLU A 35 7.85 -15.05 2.22
C GLU A 35 8.09 -13.73 1.48
N VAL A 36 7.54 -13.56 0.27
CA VAL A 36 7.80 -12.40 -0.60
C VAL A 36 6.57 -11.51 -0.67
N GLY A 37 6.73 -10.22 -0.41
CA GLY A 37 5.67 -9.22 -0.39
C GLY A 37 5.17 -8.86 1.00
N ILE A 38 4.17 -7.97 1.04
CA ILE A 38 3.59 -7.39 2.26
C ILE A 38 2.28 -8.07 2.60
N LEU A 39 1.99 -8.24 3.89
CA LEU A 39 0.75 -8.85 4.34
C LEU A 39 -0.48 -8.14 3.74
N GLU A 40 -1.40 -8.94 3.20
CA GLU A 40 -2.72 -8.45 2.79
C GLU A 40 -3.55 -8.07 4.04
N PRO A 41 -4.63 -7.28 3.91
CA PRO A 41 -5.37 -6.75 5.06
C PRO A 41 -5.75 -7.77 6.14
N ASP A 42 -6.23 -8.96 5.76
CA ASP A 42 -6.58 -10.02 6.71
C ASP A 42 -5.36 -10.58 7.45
N GLY A 43 -4.22 -10.65 6.77
CA GLY A 43 -2.94 -11.01 7.36
C GLY A 43 -2.46 -9.96 8.36
N VAL A 44 -2.68 -8.68 8.07
CA VAL A 44 -2.38 -7.58 9.00
C VAL A 44 -3.28 -7.63 10.24
N VAL A 45 -4.58 -7.90 10.09
CA VAL A 45 -5.50 -8.09 11.22
C VAL A 45 -5.04 -9.23 12.11
N SER A 46 -4.68 -10.36 11.51
CA SER A 46 -4.18 -11.53 12.24
C SER A 46 -2.85 -11.24 12.97
N PHE A 47 -1.96 -10.48 12.33
CA PHE A 47 -0.70 -10.03 12.93
C PHE A 47 -0.95 -9.16 14.16
N ILE A 48 -1.81 -8.13 14.03
CA ILE A 48 -2.18 -7.25 15.14
C ILE A 48 -2.82 -8.06 16.27
N LYS A 49 -3.75 -8.96 15.94
CA LYS A 49 -4.42 -9.83 16.91
C LYS A 49 -3.42 -10.60 17.76
N ASN A 50 -2.50 -11.33 17.13
CA ASN A 50 -1.49 -12.11 17.84
C ASN A 50 -0.63 -11.23 18.75
N LYS A 51 -0.21 -10.07 18.26
CA LYS A 51 0.57 -9.13 19.07
C LYS A 51 -0.22 -8.59 20.26
N MET A 52 -1.48 -8.23 20.08
CA MET A 52 -2.33 -7.77 21.19
C MET A 52 -2.54 -8.88 22.23
N TYR A 53 -2.59 -10.14 21.80
CA TYR A 53 -2.68 -11.27 22.72
C TYR A 53 -1.40 -11.45 23.53
N GLU A 54 -0.24 -11.34 22.89
CA GLU A 54 1.08 -11.41 23.55
C GLU A 54 1.26 -10.28 24.58
N GLU A 55 0.73 -9.10 24.30
CA GLU A 55 0.73 -7.94 25.18
C GLU A 55 -0.36 -8.00 26.30
N GLY A 56 -1.14 -9.09 26.37
CA GLY A 56 -2.16 -9.29 27.40
C GLY A 56 -3.51 -8.61 27.13
N TYR A 57 -3.74 -8.12 25.92
CA TYR A 57 -4.98 -7.45 25.50
C TYR A 57 -5.97 -8.38 24.80
N GLN A 58 -5.89 -9.70 25.02
CA GLN A 58 -6.75 -10.67 24.34
C GLN A 58 -8.24 -10.33 24.43
N GLU A 59 -8.79 -10.30 25.66
CA GLU A 59 -10.21 -10.03 25.88
C GLU A 59 -10.61 -8.60 25.44
N PRO A 60 -9.85 -7.53 25.78
CA PRO A 60 -10.14 -6.18 25.27
C PRO A 60 -10.14 -6.08 23.74
N PHE A 61 -9.23 -6.77 23.06
CA PHE A 61 -9.13 -6.75 21.60
C PHE A 61 -10.32 -7.45 20.96
N ASP A 62 -10.63 -8.67 21.39
CA ASP A 62 -11.75 -9.45 20.84
C ASP A 62 -13.09 -8.71 21.04
N ASN A 63 -13.33 -8.20 22.25
CA ASN A 63 -14.52 -7.40 22.53
C ASN A 63 -14.62 -6.14 21.67
N TYR A 64 -13.49 -5.51 21.33
CA TYR A 64 -13.48 -4.35 20.45
C TYR A 64 -13.76 -4.72 18.99
N MET A 65 -13.18 -5.82 18.52
CA MET A 65 -13.41 -6.33 17.16
C MET A 65 -14.87 -6.73 16.94
N ASP A 66 -15.56 -7.21 17.98
CA ASP A 66 -16.98 -7.59 17.94
C ASP A 66 -17.95 -6.41 18.16
N SER A 67 -17.44 -5.21 18.45
CA SER A 67 -18.27 -4.05 18.85
C SER A 67 -19.03 -3.39 17.69
N ASP A 68 -18.57 -3.55 16.45
CA ASP A 68 -19.18 -3.02 15.24
C ASP A 68 -19.03 -4.02 14.08
N SER A 69 -20.07 -4.83 13.86
CA SER A 69 -20.09 -5.86 12.81
C SER A 69 -20.12 -5.29 11.39
N GLU A 70 -20.46 -4.01 11.21
CA GLU A 70 -20.44 -3.35 9.90
C GLU A 70 -19.06 -2.74 9.62
N ALA A 71 -18.14 -2.78 10.59
CA ALA A 71 -16.83 -2.20 10.42
C ALA A 71 -15.85 -3.06 9.62
N ILE A 72 -14.95 -2.38 8.91
CA ILE A 72 -13.86 -3.04 8.18
C ILE A 72 -12.84 -3.54 9.22
N PRO A 73 -12.57 -4.85 9.35
CA PRO A 73 -11.72 -5.40 10.40
C PRO A 73 -10.33 -4.79 10.45
N TYR A 74 -9.75 -4.49 9.29
CA TYR A 74 -8.46 -3.80 9.18
C TYR A 74 -8.46 -2.46 9.91
N GLN A 75 -9.50 -1.65 9.71
CA GLN A 75 -9.62 -0.34 10.35
C GLN A 75 -9.84 -0.47 11.85
N LEU A 76 -10.69 -1.40 12.30
CA LEU A 76 -10.89 -1.67 13.72
C LEU A 76 -9.60 -2.09 14.42
N ALA A 77 -8.82 -2.98 13.81
CA ALA A 77 -7.57 -3.45 14.38
C ALA A 77 -6.58 -2.29 14.59
N PHE A 78 -6.42 -1.40 13.60
CA PHE A 78 -5.59 -0.21 13.73
C PHE A 78 -6.17 0.83 14.69
N GLU A 79 -7.49 0.97 14.79
CA GLU A 79 -8.12 1.85 15.78
C GLU A 79 -7.87 1.39 17.20
N PHE A 80 -7.90 0.08 17.44
CA PHE A 80 -7.52 -0.49 18.73
C PHE A 80 -6.06 -0.16 19.07
N VAL A 81 -5.14 -0.37 18.12
CA VAL A 81 -3.73 -0.01 18.30
C VAL A 81 -3.58 1.49 18.59
N SER A 82 -4.22 2.34 17.79
CA SER A 82 -4.19 3.80 17.96
C SER A 82 -4.68 4.25 19.34
N LYS A 83 -5.78 3.65 19.82
CA LYS A 83 -6.38 3.98 21.11
C LYS A 83 -5.47 3.67 22.29
N ASN A 84 -4.68 2.60 22.20
CA ASN A 84 -3.84 2.13 23.31
C ASN A 84 -2.38 2.62 23.20
N TYR A 85 -1.88 2.82 21.98
CA TYR A 85 -0.46 3.09 21.71
C TYR A 85 -0.21 4.35 20.88
N GLY A 86 -1.26 5.08 20.48
CA GLY A 86 -1.14 6.30 19.67
C GLY A 86 -0.59 6.05 18.27
N ALA A 87 -0.11 7.12 17.64
CA ALA A 87 0.47 7.08 16.29
C ALA A 87 1.77 6.24 16.24
N ASP A 88 2.60 6.31 17.28
CA ASP A 88 3.84 5.54 17.39
C ASP A 88 3.56 4.03 17.37
N GLY A 89 2.49 3.59 18.04
CA GLY A 89 2.05 2.20 17.99
C GLY A 89 1.70 1.73 16.58
N ILE A 90 0.98 2.56 15.81
CA ILE A 90 0.64 2.27 14.41
C ILE A 90 1.92 2.14 13.57
N GLN A 91 2.83 3.11 13.67
CA GLN A 91 4.08 3.11 12.92
C GLN A 91 4.94 1.88 13.26
N ASN A 92 4.99 1.48 14.54
CA ASN A 92 5.70 0.29 14.97
C ASN A 92 5.12 -0.99 14.36
N ILE A 93 3.78 -1.14 14.33
CA ILE A 93 3.12 -2.26 13.66
C ILE A 93 3.50 -2.32 12.18
N ILE A 94 3.46 -1.18 11.48
CA ILE A 94 3.80 -1.11 10.06
C ILE A 94 5.26 -1.47 9.82
N ASN A 95 6.18 -0.92 10.61
CA ASN A 95 7.60 -1.23 10.52
C ASN A 95 7.87 -2.73 10.70
N GLU A 96 7.20 -3.37 11.66
CA GLU A 96 7.32 -4.80 11.87
C GLU A 96 6.78 -5.60 10.68
N ILE A 97 5.61 -5.25 10.16
CA ILE A 97 5.02 -5.89 8.98
C ILE A 97 5.94 -5.78 7.77
N VAL A 98 6.51 -4.60 7.51
CA VAL A 98 7.50 -4.38 6.43
C VAL A 98 8.74 -5.24 6.68
N SER A 99 9.20 -5.31 7.92
CA SER A 99 10.39 -6.09 8.30
C SER A 99 10.22 -7.59 8.04
N LEU A 100 8.99 -8.13 8.10
CA LEU A 100 8.72 -9.52 7.74
C LEU A 100 9.05 -9.85 6.26
N ASN A 101 9.22 -8.84 5.40
CA ASN A 101 9.57 -8.99 3.99
C ASN A 101 11.05 -8.66 3.70
N ILE A 102 11.83 -8.26 4.70
CA ILE A 102 13.25 -8.00 4.53
C ILE A 102 14.01 -9.32 4.41
N ASP A 103 14.87 -9.42 3.40
CA ASP A 103 15.84 -10.49 3.28
C ASP A 103 16.99 -10.24 4.28
N PRO A 104 17.20 -11.14 5.26
CA PRO A 104 18.22 -10.96 6.29
C PRO A 104 19.65 -10.93 5.74
N SER A 105 19.89 -11.48 4.54
CA SER A 105 21.22 -11.52 3.94
C SER A 105 21.58 -10.22 3.21
N THR A 106 20.58 -9.52 2.65
CA THR A 106 20.80 -8.31 1.85
C THR A 106 20.33 -7.04 2.54
N GLY A 107 19.49 -7.15 3.57
CA GLY A 107 18.84 -6.02 4.23
C GLY A 107 17.80 -5.32 3.35
N LYS A 108 17.43 -5.91 2.20
CA LYS A 108 16.47 -5.35 1.24
C LYS A 108 15.15 -6.08 1.30
N GLN A 109 14.07 -5.40 0.94
CA GLN A 109 12.77 -6.03 0.80
C GLN A 109 12.74 -6.99 -0.40
N LYS A 110 12.05 -8.12 -0.25
CA LYS A 110 11.82 -9.06 -1.34
C LYS A 110 10.66 -8.57 -2.21
N ILE A 111 10.93 -8.34 -3.49
CA ILE A 111 9.96 -7.81 -4.45
C ILE A 111 9.16 -8.96 -5.10
N PRO A 112 7.81 -8.94 -5.03
CA PRO A 112 6.95 -9.92 -5.69
C PRO A 112 7.10 -9.95 -7.20
N ASN A 113 6.88 -11.12 -7.82
CA ASN A 113 6.94 -11.26 -9.28
C ASN A 113 5.91 -10.39 -9.99
N SER A 114 4.72 -10.19 -9.40
CA SER A 114 3.71 -9.25 -9.92
C SER A 114 4.27 -7.84 -10.15
N VAL A 115 5.07 -7.35 -9.20
CA VAL A 115 5.72 -6.03 -9.29
C VAL A 115 6.86 -6.06 -10.31
N LYS A 116 7.68 -7.12 -10.30
CA LYS A 116 8.80 -7.28 -11.26
C LYS A 116 8.32 -7.34 -12.71
N ASP A 117 7.27 -8.11 -12.97
CA ASP A 117 6.69 -8.27 -14.31
C ASP A 117 6.07 -6.95 -14.79
N PHE A 118 5.40 -6.22 -13.88
CA PHE A 118 4.86 -4.89 -14.17
C PHE A 118 5.97 -3.89 -14.53
N VAL A 119 7.04 -3.83 -13.75
CA VAL A 119 8.18 -2.95 -14.03
C VAL A 119 8.92 -3.37 -15.30
N THR A 120 9.03 -4.66 -15.58
CA THR A 120 9.60 -5.17 -16.83
C THR A 120 8.79 -4.72 -18.03
N ALA A 121 7.45 -4.74 -17.96
CA ALA A 121 6.60 -4.22 -19.02
C ALA A 121 6.79 -2.71 -19.28
N ILE A 122 7.06 -1.93 -18.23
CA ILE A 122 7.44 -0.51 -18.37
C ILE A 122 8.80 -0.38 -19.06
N LYS A 123 9.81 -1.12 -18.57
CA LYS A 123 11.18 -1.11 -19.10
C LYS A 123 11.23 -1.45 -20.59
N GLU A 124 10.45 -2.44 -21.01
CA GLU A 124 10.37 -2.90 -22.40
C GLU A 124 9.53 -1.97 -23.30
N GLY A 125 8.99 -0.87 -22.77
CA GLY A 125 8.15 0.08 -23.50
C GLY A 125 6.77 -0.47 -23.88
N LYS A 126 6.36 -1.60 -23.28
CA LYS A 126 5.01 -2.19 -23.47
C LYS A 126 3.93 -1.38 -22.76
N LEU A 127 4.31 -0.68 -21.69
CA LEU A 127 3.44 0.21 -20.94
C LEU A 127 4.11 1.58 -20.78
N LYS A 128 3.50 2.63 -21.34
CA LYS A 128 3.86 4.01 -21.02
C LYS A 128 3.02 4.48 -19.83
N VAL A 129 3.59 4.45 -18.63
CA VAL A 129 2.86 4.74 -17.39
C VAL A 129 3.20 6.15 -16.91
N LYS A 130 2.18 6.99 -16.73
CA LYS A 130 2.34 8.36 -16.18
C LYS A 130 2.11 8.40 -14.68
N TYR A 131 1.04 7.77 -14.20
CA TYR A 131 0.70 7.74 -12.78
C TYR A 131 0.48 6.33 -12.25
N ILE A 132 0.96 6.10 -11.04
CA ILE A 132 0.58 4.98 -10.19
C ILE A 132 -0.03 5.57 -8.92
N ILE A 133 -1.32 5.36 -8.71
CA ILE A 133 -2.01 5.76 -7.48
C ILE A 133 -2.16 4.52 -6.61
N THR A 134 -1.72 4.60 -5.36
CA THR A 134 -1.73 3.43 -4.47
C THR A 134 -2.18 3.78 -3.06
N THR A 135 -2.94 2.86 -2.46
CA THR A 135 -3.28 2.89 -1.03
C THR A 135 -2.26 2.15 -0.17
N ASN A 136 -1.24 1.56 -0.80
CA ASN A 136 -0.23 0.78 -0.08
C ASN A 136 0.71 1.72 0.66
N PHE A 137 1.10 1.35 1.87
CA PHE A 137 2.12 2.07 2.62
C PHE A 137 3.54 1.67 2.21
N ASP A 138 3.71 0.52 1.56
CA ASP A 138 5.00 -0.05 1.17
C ASP A 138 5.62 0.61 -0.07
N THR A 139 6.92 0.41 -0.27
CA THR A 139 7.71 1.02 -1.36
C THR A 139 8.18 -0.01 -2.40
N LEU A 140 7.51 -1.16 -2.54
CA LEU A 140 8.02 -2.25 -3.39
C LEU A 140 8.02 -1.89 -4.88
N ILE A 141 7.15 -0.97 -5.32
CA ILE A 141 7.13 -0.47 -6.69
C ILE A 141 8.35 0.41 -6.94
N GLU A 142 8.64 1.34 -6.04
CA GLU A 142 9.84 2.18 -6.05
C GLU A 142 11.12 1.36 -6.05
N ASP A 143 11.20 0.36 -5.17
CA ASP A 143 12.36 -0.52 -5.06
C ASP A 143 12.60 -1.26 -6.38
N ALA A 144 11.54 -1.74 -7.04
CA ALA A 144 11.62 -2.42 -8.33
C ALA A 144 12.05 -1.47 -9.47
N LEU A 145 11.49 -0.27 -9.56
CA LEU A 145 11.90 0.74 -10.54
C LEU A 145 13.36 1.15 -10.38
N SER A 146 13.79 1.33 -9.12
CA SER A 146 15.17 1.66 -8.76
C SER A 146 16.16 0.59 -9.21
N LEU A 147 15.83 -0.70 -9.01
CA LEU A 147 16.68 -1.81 -9.47
C LEU A 147 16.86 -1.81 -11.00
N GLU A 148 15.82 -1.44 -11.73
CA GLU A 148 15.84 -1.33 -13.19
C GLU A 148 16.34 0.03 -13.70
N LYS A 149 16.76 0.93 -12.80
CA LYS A 149 17.23 2.29 -13.09
C LYS A 149 16.23 3.14 -13.88
N ILE A 150 14.94 2.94 -13.61
CA ILE A 150 13.86 3.73 -14.20
C ILE A 150 13.62 4.93 -13.27
N PRO A 151 13.74 6.19 -13.77
CA PRO A 151 13.47 7.37 -12.96
C PRO A 151 11.98 7.49 -12.62
N TYR A 152 11.69 7.95 -11.41
CA TYR A 152 10.32 8.14 -10.93
C TYR A 152 10.25 9.23 -9.86
N ASN A 153 9.07 9.85 -9.76
CA ASN A 153 8.65 10.66 -8.63
C ASN A 153 7.87 9.80 -7.63
N SER A 154 8.03 10.01 -6.32
CA SER A 154 7.20 9.37 -5.29
C SER A 154 6.65 10.41 -4.30
N ILE A 155 5.33 10.52 -4.28
CA ILE A 155 4.54 11.50 -3.53
C ILE A 155 3.78 10.76 -2.42
N SER A 156 3.89 11.27 -1.20
CA SER A 156 3.14 10.76 -0.04
C SER A 156 2.12 11.80 0.38
N ILE A 157 0.85 11.47 0.27
CA ILE A 157 -0.26 12.37 0.61
C ILE A 157 -0.82 11.94 1.96
N VAL A 158 -0.61 12.79 2.96
CA VAL A 158 -1.10 12.62 4.35
C VAL A 158 -2.03 13.76 4.77
N SER A 159 -2.17 14.79 3.93
CA SER A 159 -3.11 15.91 4.08
C SER A 159 -3.98 16.06 2.82
N ASP A 160 -5.08 16.80 2.93
CA ASP A 160 -5.92 17.09 1.75
C ASP A 160 -5.14 18.01 0.80
N SER A 161 -4.75 17.47 -0.35
CA SER A 161 -3.87 18.15 -1.32
C SER A 161 -4.24 17.81 -2.76
N THR A 162 -3.62 18.51 -3.72
CA THR A 162 -3.73 18.25 -5.15
C THR A 162 -2.56 17.41 -5.63
N ILE A 163 -2.84 16.45 -6.53
CA ILE A 163 -1.78 15.78 -7.30
C ILE A 163 -1.41 16.72 -8.44
N ASN A 164 -0.30 17.44 -8.29
CA ASN A 164 0.17 18.36 -9.31
C ASN A 164 0.78 17.60 -10.50
N GLU A 165 0.69 18.17 -11.70
CA GLU A 165 1.47 17.66 -12.83
C GLU A 165 2.96 17.91 -12.57
N ASN A 166 3.77 16.88 -12.83
CA ASN A 166 5.21 16.96 -12.67
C ASN A 166 5.84 17.43 -13.99
N ALA A 167 6.76 18.38 -13.92
CA ALA A 167 7.38 19.00 -15.09
C ALA A 167 8.50 18.16 -15.73
N ASN A 168 8.91 17.05 -15.13
CA ASN A 168 10.05 16.23 -15.54
C ASN A 168 9.69 15.01 -16.43
N ASP A 169 8.41 14.86 -16.81
CA ASP A 169 7.88 13.73 -17.59
C ASP A 169 8.13 12.33 -16.98
N GLU A 170 8.60 12.27 -15.73
CA GLU A 170 8.85 11.01 -15.02
C GLU A 170 7.54 10.39 -14.53
N LEU A 171 7.51 9.05 -14.54
CA LEU A 171 6.45 8.28 -13.89
C LEU A 171 6.30 8.72 -12.44
N THR A 172 5.06 8.88 -11.99
CA THR A 172 4.76 9.40 -10.66
C THR A 172 3.95 8.42 -9.84
N ILE A 173 4.49 8.02 -8.69
CA ILE A 173 3.83 7.18 -7.70
C ILE A 173 3.22 8.08 -6.64
N VAL A 174 1.94 7.86 -6.33
CA VAL A 174 1.16 8.64 -5.37
C VAL A 174 0.59 7.70 -4.30
N HIS A 175 1.13 7.78 -3.10
CA HIS A 175 0.63 7.09 -1.91
C HIS A 175 -0.44 7.93 -1.24
N ILE A 176 -1.71 7.57 -1.45
CA ILE A 176 -2.84 8.35 -0.93
C ILE A 176 -3.12 8.09 0.56
N HIS A 177 -2.48 7.07 1.15
CA HIS A 177 -2.53 6.76 2.59
C HIS A 177 -1.18 6.96 3.28
N GLY A 178 -0.27 7.73 2.65
CA GLY A 178 1.09 7.90 3.12
C GLY A 178 2.00 6.71 2.83
N VAL A 179 3.30 6.91 3.07
CA VAL A 179 4.35 5.90 2.87
C VAL A 179 5.09 5.66 4.18
N TRP A 180 5.39 4.38 4.46
CA TRP A 180 5.92 3.94 5.76
C TRP A 180 7.24 4.62 6.16
N THR A 181 8.06 5.03 5.18
CA THR A 181 9.35 5.70 5.42
C THR A 181 9.24 7.18 5.80
N LYS A 182 8.06 7.80 5.63
CA LYS A 182 7.85 9.23 5.90
C LYS A 182 7.06 9.48 7.20
N GLY A 183 6.85 8.43 8.01
CA GLY A 183 6.40 8.50 9.40
C GLY A 183 4.90 8.74 9.63
N ASP A 184 4.15 9.21 8.63
CA ASP A 184 2.70 9.36 8.72
C ASP A 184 2.01 8.51 7.66
N THR A 185 1.10 7.66 8.14
CA THR A 185 0.34 6.72 7.33
C THR A 185 -1.08 6.60 7.87
N MET A 186 -2.05 6.50 6.97
CA MET A 186 -3.47 6.61 7.30
C MET A 186 -4.16 5.25 7.26
N HIS A 187 -4.41 4.68 8.44
CA HIS A 187 -4.92 3.31 8.59
C HIS A 187 -6.20 3.21 9.42
N THR A 188 -6.61 4.27 10.10
CA THR A 188 -7.84 4.34 10.90
C THR A 188 -8.94 5.15 10.21
N ARG A 189 -10.22 4.89 10.54
CA ARG A 189 -11.33 5.72 10.01
C ARG A 189 -11.21 7.16 10.46
N ASN A 190 -10.77 7.38 11.70
CA ASN A 190 -10.59 8.73 12.23
C ASN A 190 -9.56 9.52 11.41
N GLN A 191 -8.43 8.92 11.02
CA GLN A 191 -7.45 9.57 10.13
C GLN A 191 -8.01 9.85 8.72
N LEU A 192 -8.90 8.99 8.22
CA LEU A 192 -9.52 9.15 6.90
C LEU A 192 -10.66 10.17 6.88
N ASN A 193 -11.41 10.30 7.99
CA ASN A 193 -12.59 11.15 8.11
C ASN A 193 -12.32 12.51 8.77
N GLN A 194 -11.14 12.71 9.36
CA GLN A 194 -10.74 14.01 9.88
C GLN A 194 -10.68 15.03 8.74
N ARG A 195 -11.36 16.18 8.91
CA ARG A 195 -11.19 17.33 8.03
C ARG A 195 -9.75 17.80 8.15
N ARG A 196 -8.96 17.62 7.08
CA ARG A 196 -7.55 17.98 7.10
C ARG A 196 -7.40 19.46 6.76
N VAL A 197 -6.34 20.07 7.28
CA VAL A 197 -5.95 21.41 6.86
C VAL A 197 -5.56 21.31 5.38
N LYS A 198 -6.24 22.08 4.53
CA LYS A 198 -5.85 22.21 3.12
C LYS A 198 -4.52 22.95 3.06
N ILE A 199 -3.54 22.35 2.38
CA ILE A 199 -2.23 22.95 2.12
C ILE A 199 -2.16 23.32 0.64
#